data_AF-A0A3M1BGQ3-F1
#
_entry.id   AF-A0A3M1BGQ3-F1
#
_cell.length_a   1.000
_cell.length_b   1.000
_cell.length_c   1.000
_cell.angle_alpha   90.00
_cell.angle_beta   90.00
_cell.angle_gamma   90.00
#
_symmetry.space_group_name_H-M   'P 1'
#
loop_
_entity.id
_entity.type
_entity.pdbx_description
1 polymer ?
#
loop_
_entity_poly.entity_id
_entity_poly.type
_entity_poly.pdbx_seq_one_letter_code
_entity_poly.pdbx_strand_id
1 'polypeptide(L)'
;DNADSNFDGQAESLMGKAIKGLPREALVISSKVFWPTMPGPNGRGLSRKHIFESIHASLRRLDVDYLDIYFCHRYDPDTPIEEVVFSMNLLIQQGKILYWGTSEWSAAQIAQAVAAARQNNLIPPTVEQPQYNLLHHRRVEQEILPLARELGIGLTTYSPLAFGILTGKYNQGIPKNSRAATEEGAWLQNYLTPECLTLVGELELIANELGVTPAQLAIAWVLRHKTVSSVIFGATNLNQLFENLAAAEAAALLSDEILEDIEELIEGVPDI
;
A
#
# COMPACT_ATOMS: atom_id res chain seq x y z
N ASP A 1 -8.24 4.28 0.85
CA ASP A 1 -6.90 4.83 0.60
C ASP A 1 -6.88 5.59 -0.73
N ASN A 2 -6.31 6.80 -0.77
CA ASN A 2 -6.23 7.69 -1.94
C ASN A 2 -4.83 8.30 -2.06
N ALA A 3 -4.58 9.12 -3.09
CA ALA A 3 -3.43 10.03 -3.17
C ALA A 3 -3.84 11.28 -3.96
N ASP A 4 -3.24 12.42 -3.64
CA ASP A 4 -3.52 13.71 -4.29
C ASP A 4 -3.21 13.71 -5.80
N SER A 5 -2.22 12.91 -6.21
CA SER A 5 -1.80 12.76 -7.60
C SER A 5 -2.62 11.76 -8.42
N ASN A 6 -3.46 10.93 -7.79
CA ASN A 6 -4.18 9.89 -8.52
C ASN A 6 -5.23 10.53 -9.44
N PHE A 7 -5.00 10.41 -10.75
CA PHE A 7 -5.79 11.05 -11.79
C PHE A 7 -5.97 12.56 -11.54
N ASP A 8 -4.89 13.25 -11.18
CA ASP A 8 -4.88 14.68 -10.86
C ASP A 8 -5.91 15.09 -9.78
N GLY A 9 -6.06 14.23 -8.76
CA GLY A 9 -6.98 14.44 -7.64
C GLY A 9 -8.44 14.03 -7.93
N GLN A 10 -8.74 13.52 -9.13
CA GLN A 10 -10.08 13.03 -9.44
C GLN A 10 -10.47 11.80 -8.61
N ALA A 11 -9.51 10.96 -8.23
CA ALA A 11 -9.77 9.81 -7.36
C ALA A 11 -10.32 10.26 -6.00
N GLU A 12 -9.73 11.28 -5.38
CA GLU A 12 -10.22 11.87 -4.14
C GLU A 12 -11.61 12.47 -4.29
N SER A 13 -11.86 13.17 -5.41
CA SER A 13 -13.17 13.77 -5.71
C SER A 13 -14.27 12.72 -5.90
N LEU A 14 -13.93 11.58 -6.51
CA LEU A 14 -14.85 10.45 -6.66
C LEU A 14 -15.09 9.76 -5.32
N MET A 15 -14.03 9.55 -4.53
CA MET A 15 -14.13 8.96 -3.19
C MET A 15 -15.04 9.81 -2.29
N GLY A 16 -14.85 11.14 -2.27
CA GLY A 16 -15.69 12.05 -1.49
C GLY A 16 -17.18 11.92 -1.83
N LYS A 17 -17.51 11.77 -3.12
CA LYS A 17 -18.88 11.48 -3.54
C LYS A 17 -19.37 10.11 -3.08
N ALA A 18 -18.53 9.09 -3.14
CA ALA A 18 -18.88 7.71 -2.78
C ALA A 18 -19.15 7.53 -1.28
N ILE A 19 -18.45 8.27 -0.43
CA ILE A 19 -18.62 8.19 1.04
C ILE A 19 -19.65 9.17 1.59
N LYS A 20 -20.24 10.03 0.73
CA LYS A 20 -21.17 11.06 1.16
C LYS A 20 -22.40 10.47 1.85
N GLY A 21 -22.67 10.92 3.07
CA GLY A 21 -23.80 10.46 3.88
C GLY A 21 -23.50 9.24 4.75
N LEU A 22 -22.31 8.64 4.65
CA LEU A 22 -21.84 7.64 5.60
C LEU A 22 -21.40 8.34 6.91
N PRO A 23 -21.60 7.71 8.08
CA PRO A 23 -21.14 8.27 9.35
C PRO A 23 -19.61 8.34 9.38
N ARG A 24 -19.06 9.54 9.65
CA ARG A 24 -17.62 9.81 9.57
C ARG A 24 -16.81 8.96 10.56
N GLU A 25 -17.39 8.69 11.73
CA GLU A 25 -16.83 7.87 12.80
C GLU A 25 -16.71 6.38 12.46
N ALA A 26 -17.40 5.92 11.40
CA ALA A 26 -17.29 4.55 10.90
C ALA A 26 -16.23 4.38 9.80
N LEU A 27 -15.58 5.46 9.37
CA LEU A 27 -14.65 5.47 8.25
C LEU A 27 -13.21 5.72 8.70
N VAL A 28 -12.27 5.03 8.06
CA VAL A 28 -10.84 5.34 8.12
C VAL A 28 -10.39 5.77 6.71
N ILE A 29 -10.13 7.06 6.55
CA ILE A 29 -9.81 7.70 5.28
C ILE A 29 -8.35 8.11 5.30
N SER A 30 -7.59 7.61 4.31
CA SER A 30 -6.22 8.01 4.06
C SER A 30 -6.04 8.69 2.70
N SER A 31 -5.07 9.61 2.65
CA SER A 31 -4.50 10.12 1.41
C SER A 31 -2.98 10.30 1.54
N LYS A 32 -2.31 10.68 0.45
CA LYS A 32 -0.85 10.82 0.39
C LYS A 32 -0.46 12.06 -0.39
N VAL A 33 0.73 12.56 -0.08
CA VAL A 33 1.37 13.71 -0.73
C VAL A 33 2.80 13.37 -1.13
N PHE A 34 3.17 13.75 -2.36
CA PHE A 34 4.57 13.79 -2.82
C PHE A 34 4.69 14.25 -4.29
N TRP A 35 3.85 13.69 -5.17
CA TRP A 35 4.02 13.83 -6.61
C TRP A 35 3.61 15.23 -7.09
N PRO A 36 4.03 15.63 -8.31
CA PRO A 36 3.63 16.92 -8.88
C PRO A 36 2.11 17.08 -8.95
N THR A 37 1.56 18.01 -8.16
CA THR A 37 0.13 18.38 -8.18
C THR A 37 -0.11 19.88 -8.34
N MET A 38 0.97 20.68 -8.32
CA MET A 38 0.92 22.13 -8.59
C MET A 38 2.06 22.53 -9.55
N PRO A 39 1.95 23.67 -10.24
CA PRO A 39 3.02 24.16 -11.10
C PRO A 39 4.29 24.54 -10.34
N GLY A 40 5.44 24.41 -11.01
CA GLY A 40 6.74 24.88 -10.52
C GLY A 40 7.43 23.93 -9.52
N PRO A 41 8.63 24.31 -9.05
CA PRO A 41 9.48 23.42 -8.24
C PRO A 41 8.87 23.06 -6.88
N ASN A 42 8.03 23.95 -6.33
CA ASN A 42 7.34 23.74 -5.05
C ASN A 42 6.06 22.90 -5.18
N GLY A 43 5.77 22.40 -6.38
CA GLY A 43 4.57 21.64 -6.69
C GLY A 43 4.65 20.15 -6.40
N ARG A 44 5.73 19.70 -5.76
CA ARG A 44 6.01 18.31 -5.37
C ARG A 44 6.86 18.25 -4.09
N GLY A 45 7.15 17.04 -3.64
CA GLY A 45 8.08 16.75 -2.54
C GLY A 45 7.40 16.76 -1.18
N LEU A 46 8.19 16.86 -0.11
CA LEU A 46 7.71 16.89 1.27
C LEU A 46 8.06 18.19 2.00
N SER A 47 8.40 19.24 1.26
CA SER A 47 8.53 20.58 1.85
C SER A 47 7.25 20.95 2.60
N ARG A 48 7.39 21.72 3.69
CA ARG A 48 6.25 22.23 4.48
C ARG A 48 5.23 22.93 3.59
N LYS A 49 5.69 23.68 2.59
CA LYS A 49 4.81 24.34 1.62
C LYS A 49 3.94 23.31 0.89
N HIS A 50 4.55 22.30 0.29
CA HIS A 50 3.80 21.32 -0.50
C HIS A 50 2.83 20.51 0.38
N ILE A 51 3.30 20.03 1.54
CA ILE A 51 2.47 19.29 2.51
C ILE A 51 1.20 20.08 2.88
N PHE A 52 1.34 21.37 3.21
CA PHE A 52 0.22 22.22 3.65
C PHE A 52 -0.76 22.56 2.53
N GLU A 53 -0.26 22.87 1.33
CA GLU A 53 -1.12 23.19 0.19
C GLU A 53 -1.88 21.93 -0.26
N SER A 54 -1.20 20.77 -0.30
CA SER A 54 -1.79 19.51 -0.72
C SER A 54 -2.87 19.02 0.24
N ILE A 55 -2.65 19.06 1.57
CA ILE A 55 -3.68 18.60 2.52
C ILE A 55 -4.94 19.46 2.42
N HIS A 56 -4.82 20.78 2.21
CA HIS A 56 -5.99 21.64 2.02
C HIS A 56 -6.74 21.32 0.73
N ALA A 57 -6.02 20.97 -0.33
CA ALA A 57 -6.63 20.53 -1.58
C ALA A 57 -7.31 19.16 -1.44
N SER A 58 -6.65 18.19 -0.80
CA SER A 58 -7.19 16.85 -0.56
C SER A 58 -8.47 16.86 0.28
N LEU A 59 -8.48 17.60 1.41
CA LEU A 59 -9.67 17.72 2.26
C LEU A 59 -10.86 18.31 1.49
N ARG A 60 -10.62 19.35 0.66
CA ARG A 60 -11.67 19.94 -0.20
C ARG A 60 -12.19 18.95 -1.25
N ARG A 61 -11.31 18.16 -1.88
CA ARG A 61 -11.71 17.17 -2.89
C ARG A 61 -12.51 16.01 -2.26
N LEU A 62 -12.09 15.55 -1.08
CA LEU A 62 -12.75 14.49 -0.34
C LEU A 62 -14.04 14.93 0.35
N ASP A 63 -14.29 16.23 0.48
CA ASP A 63 -15.44 16.81 1.21
C ASP A 63 -15.47 16.35 2.69
N VAL A 64 -14.29 16.38 3.35
CA VAL A 64 -14.12 16.00 4.77
C VAL A 64 -13.26 17.02 5.51
N ASP A 65 -13.46 17.11 6.83
CA ASP A 65 -12.72 18.05 7.69
C ASP A 65 -11.30 17.56 8.04
N TYR A 66 -11.11 16.23 8.11
CA TYR A 66 -9.84 15.61 8.48
C TYR A 66 -9.62 14.24 7.82
N LEU A 67 -8.35 13.88 7.63
CA LEU A 67 -7.93 12.51 7.29
C LEU A 67 -7.58 11.72 8.55
N ASP A 68 -7.92 10.44 8.60
CA ASP A 68 -7.45 9.60 9.71
C ASP A 68 -5.94 9.38 9.60
N ILE A 69 -5.44 9.13 8.38
CA ILE A 69 -4.02 8.88 8.13
C ILE A 69 -3.57 9.69 6.92
N TYR A 70 -2.47 10.44 7.07
CA TYR A 70 -1.84 11.12 5.95
C TYR A 70 -0.42 10.62 5.70
N PHE A 71 -0.17 10.16 4.48
CA PHE A 71 1.10 9.52 4.13
C PHE A 71 2.04 10.47 3.40
N CYS A 72 3.32 10.43 3.78
CA CYS A 72 4.41 10.78 2.87
C CYS A 72 4.50 9.70 1.79
N HIS A 73 4.06 10.01 0.57
CA HIS A 73 3.92 8.98 -0.48
C HIS A 73 5.27 8.38 -0.91
N ARG A 74 6.36 9.15 -0.84
CA ARG A 74 7.74 8.69 -1.04
C ARG A 74 8.67 9.43 -0.11
N TYR A 75 9.90 8.94 0.07
CA TYR A 75 10.94 9.69 0.75
C TYR A 75 11.41 10.86 -0.12
N ASP A 76 11.64 12.01 0.49
CA ASP A 76 12.14 13.21 -0.19
C ASP A 76 13.59 13.48 0.23
N PRO A 77 14.59 13.27 -0.64
CA PRO A 77 15.97 13.57 -0.31
C PRO A 77 16.27 15.07 -0.23
N ASP A 78 15.39 15.92 -0.78
CA ASP A 78 15.60 17.37 -0.86
C ASP A 78 15.00 18.12 0.35
N THR A 79 14.19 17.44 1.17
CA THR A 79 13.57 18.03 2.38
C THR A 79 14.16 17.41 3.65
N PRO A 80 14.69 18.22 4.59
CA PRO A 80 15.15 17.71 5.88
C PRO A 80 14.06 16.95 6.64
N ILE A 81 14.41 15.82 7.25
CA ILE A 81 13.42 14.96 7.92
C ILE A 81 12.69 15.69 9.05
N GLU A 82 13.37 16.59 9.76
CA GLU A 82 12.78 17.42 10.80
C GLU A 82 11.69 18.32 10.22
N GLU A 83 11.88 18.92 9.04
CA GLU A 83 10.84 19.75 8.43
C GLU A 83 9.57 18.94 8.16
N VAL A 84 9.72 17.71 7.67
CA VAL A 84 8.60 16.78 7.43
C VAL A 84 7.88 16.45 8.74
N VAL A 85 8.61 16.01 9.76
CA VAL A 85 8.06 15.61 11.07
C VAL A 85 7.34 16.79 11.74
N PHE A 86 7.96 17.98 11.75
CA PHE A 86 7.32 19.19 12.29
C PHE A 86 6.06 19.56 11.51
N SER A 87 6.09 19.43 10.18
CA SER A 87 4.93 19.76 9.34
C SER A 87 3.76 18.81 9.58
N MET A 88 4.01 17.50 9.68
CA MET A 88 2.99 16.50 10.02
C MET A 88 2.42 16.72 11.42
N ASN A 89 3.29 17.01 12.41
CA ASN A 89 2.83 17.31 13.77
C ASN A 89 1.94 18.56 13.83
N LEU A 90 2.26 19.61 13.07
CA LEU A 90 1.42 20.81 12.98
C LEU A 90 0.05 20.50 12.37
N LEU A 91 -0.03 19.62 11.36
CA LEU A 91 -1.32 19.19 10.79
C LEU A 91 -2.18 18.41 11.80
N ILE A 92 -1.54 17.60 12.65
CA ILE A 92 -2.23 16.93 13.77
C ILE A 92 -2.79 17.96 14.75
N GLN A 93 -1.97 18.93 15.18
CA GLN A 93 -2.40 19.99 16.09
C GLN A 93 -3.52 20.86 15.50
N GLN A 94 -3.57 21.02 14.18
CA GLN A 94 -4.65 21.71 13.47
C GLN A 94 -5.92 20.85 13.30
N GLY A 95 -5.90 19.58 13.71
CA GLY A 95 -7.00 18.65 13.52
C GLY A 95 -7.26 18.29 12.05
N LYS A 96 -6.30 18.51 11.14
CA LYS A 96 -6.45 18.20 9.71
C LYS A 96 -6.13 16.74 9.39
N ILE A 97 -5.31 16.12 10.23
CA ILE A 97 -4.98 14.69 10.17
C ILE A 97 -4.98 14.15 11.60
N LEU A 98 -5.37 12.89 11.82
CA LEU A 98 -5.27 12.27 13.15
C LEU A 98 -3.92 11.59 13.35
N TYR A 99 -3.45 10.90 12.31
CA TYR A 99 -2.18 10.18 12.28
C TYR A 99 -1.45 10.47 10.98
N TRP A 100 -0.15 10.18 10.97
CA TRP A 100 0.65 10.21 9.75
C TRP A 100 1.51 8.97 9.63
N GLY A 101 1.96 8.72 8.41
CA GLY A 101 2.77 7.57 8.07
C GLY A 101 3.65 7.81 6.86
N THR A 102 4.42 6.77 6.54
CA THR A 102 5.37 6.74 5.43
C THR A 102 4.93 5.71 4.40
N SER A 103 5.42 5.83 3.16
CA SER A 103 5.16 4.85 2.10
C SER A 103 6.38 4.71 1.22
N GLU A 104 6.86 3.49 1.07
CA GLU A 104 8.07 3.18 0.31
C GLU A 104 9.31 3.87 0.90
N TRP A 105 9.37 4.01 2.22
CA TRP A 105 10.57 4.47 2.93
C TRP A 105 11.43 3.27 3.35
N SER A 106 12.74 3.45 3.43
CA SER A 106 13.64 2.43 3.98
C SER A 106 13.50 2.35 5.50
N ALA A 107 13.88 1.21 6.09
CA ALA A 107 13.90 1.04 7.54
C ALA A 107 14.72 2.14 8.24
N ALA A 108 15.87 2.52 7.65
CA ALA A 108 16.71 3.60 8.17
C ALA A 108 16.00 4.96 8.16
N GLN A 109 15.28 5.30 7.09
CA GLN A 109 14.54 6.56 6.98
C GLN A 109 13.37 6.62 7.97
N ILE A 110 12.64 5.52 8.15
CA ILE A 110 11.56 5.42 9.15
C ILE A 110 12.14 5.60 10.55
N ALA A 111 13.24 4.93 10.87
CA ALA A 111 13.91 5.06 12.17
C ALA A 111 14.39 6.50 12.42
N GLN A 112 14.92 7.18 11.40
CA GLN A 112 15.30 8.60 11.48
C GLN A 112 14.10 9.51 11.76
N ALA A 113 12.96 9.28 11.09
CA ALA A 113 11.74 10.04 11.32
C ALA A 113 11.22 9.87 12.76
N VAL A 114 11.21 8.63 13.26
CA VAL A 114 10.81 8.31 14.64
C VAL A 114 11.77 8.94 15.65
N ALA A 115 13.08 8.90 15.39
CA ALA A 115 14.09 9.52 16.24
C ALA A 115 13.92 11.04 16.30
N ALA A 116 13.76 11.70 15.14
CA ALA A 116 13.54 13.14 15.05
C ALA A 116 12.27 13.57 15.79
N ALA A 117 11.19 12.81 15.67
CA ALA A 117 9.95 13.06 16.41
C ALA A 117 10.16 12.97 17.93
N ARG A 118 10.74 11.86 18.40
CA ARG A 118 10.97 11.63 19.84
C ARG A 118 11.91 12.67 20.46
N GLN A 119 12.99 13.05 19.76
CA GLN A 119 13.93 14.07 20.22
C GLN A 119 13.30 15.46 20.39
N ASN A 120 12.28 15.76 19.57
CA ASN A 120 11.60 17.06 19.59
C ASN A 120 10.24 17.03 20.32
N ASN A 121 9.90 15.93 21.02
CA ASN A 121 8.59 15.71 21.66
C ASN A 121 7.40 15.87 20.69
N LEU A 122 7.56 15.39 19.46
CA LEU A 122 6.53 15.39 18.42
C LEU A 122 5.96 13.98 18.22
N ILE A 123 4.85 13.90 17.49
CA ILE A 123 4.18 12.62 17.20
C ILE A 123 4.93 11.89 16.06
N PRO A 124 5.48 10.68 16.30
CA PRO A 124 6.16 9.89 15.27
C PRO A 124 5.18 9.33 14.21
N PRO A 125 5.67 8.85 13.05
CA PRO A 125 4.82 8.10 12.13
C PRO A 125 4.33 6.81 12.81
N THR A 126 3.09 6.42 12.53
CA THR A 126 2.43 5.27 13.17
C THR A 126 2.18 4.11 12.21
N VAL A 127 2.39 4.34 10.91
CA VAL A 127 2.09 3.38 9.84
C VAL A 127 3.08 3.54 8.69
N GLU A 128 3.48 2.41 8.10
CA GLU A 128 4.21 2.33 6.83
C GLU A 128 3.32 1.63 5.79
N GLN A 129 3.37 2.12 4.55
CA GLN A 129 2.64 1.54 3.42
C GLN A 129 3.63 1.03 2.36
N PRO A 130 4.14 -0.21 2.52
CA PRO A 130 5.05 -0.82 1.56
C PRO A 130 4.32 -1.71 0.54
N GLN A 131 4.92 -1.90 -0.62
CA GLN A 131 4.54 -2.98 -1.52
C GLN A 131 4.83 -4.32 -0.85
N TYR A 132 3.86 -5.24 -0.82
CA TYR A 132 4.10 -6.56 -0.24
C TYR A 132 3.22 -7.62 -0.91
N ASN A 133 3.86 -8.63 -1.50
CA ASN A 133 3.22 -9.80 -2.10
C ASN A 133 4.26 -10.92 -2.31
N LEU A 134 3.81 -12.08 -2.76
CA LEU A 134 4.67 -13.26 -2.99
C LEU A 134 5.86 -13.00 -3.94
N LEU A 135 5.74 -12.05 -4.87
CA LEU A 135 6.79 -11.68 -5.83
C LEU A 135 7.59 -10.43 -5.39
N HIS A 136 7.26 -9.83 -4.25
CA HIS A 136 7.92 -8.64 -3.70
C HIS A 136 7.82 -8.68 -2.18
N HIS A 137 8.58 -9.57 -1.55
CA HIS A 137 8.46 -9.87 -0.13
C HIS A 137 9.71 -9.55 0.68
N ARG A 138 10.91 -9.66 0.09
CA ARG A 138 12.18 -9.67 0.83
C ARG A 138 12.39 -8.37 1.60
N ARG A 139 12.18 -7.22 0.96
CA ARG A 139 12.32 -5.90 1.62
C ARG A 139 11.41 -5.79 2.84
N VAL A 140 10.16 -6.23 2.72
CA VAL A 140 9.21 -6.12 3.83
C VAL A 140 9.56 -7.08 4.95
N GLU A 141 9.90 -8.33 4.64
CA GLU A 141 10.18 -9.35 5.64
C GLU A 141 11.53 -9.17 6.34
N GLN A 142 12.55 -8.74 5.62
CA GLN A 142 13.91 -8.63 6.15
C GLN A 142 14.16 -7.28 6.83
N GLU A 143 13.54 -6.19 6.35
CA GLU A 143 13.85 -4.84 6.83
C GLU A 143 12.68 -4.18 7.56
N ILE A 144 11.49 -4.18 6.96
CA ILE A 144 10.37 -3.37 7.44
C ILE A 144 9.64 -4.03 8.61
N LEU A 145 9.33 -5.33 8.53
CA LEU A 145 8.61 -6.06 9.57
C LEU A 145 9.35 -6.06 10.92
N PRO A 146 10.66 -6.35 10.99
CA PRO A 146 11.40 -6.29 12.26
C PRO A 146 11.36 -4.90 12.89
N LEU A 147 11.59 -3.85 12.10
CA LEU A 147 11.54 -2.47 12.58
C LEU A 147 10.13 -2.08 13.05
N ALA A 148 9.11 -2.45 12.28
CA ALA A 148 7.72 -2.12 12.57
C ALA A 148 7.27 -2.73 13.89
N ARG A 149 7.65 -4.00 14.15
CA ARG A 149 7.40 -4.67 15.44
C ARG A 149 8.09 -3.97 16.60
N GLU A 150 9.37 -3.60 16.44
CA GLU A 150 10.15 -2.92 17.48
C GLU A 150 9.60 -1.53 17.81
N LEU A 151 9.17 -0.77 16.79
CA LEU A 151 8.72 0.61 16.97
C LEU A 151 7.21 0.74 17.22
N GLY A 152 6.44 -0.36 17.12
CA GLY A 152 4.99 -0.35 17.24
C GLY A 152 4.29 0.32 16.05
N ILE A 153 4.86 0.20 14.85
CA ILE A 153 4.30 0.72 13.59
C ILE A 153 3.45 -0.37 12.93
N GLY A 154 2.26 -0.02 12.46
CA GLY A 154 1.41 -0.92 11.68
C GLY A 154 1.76 -0.88 10.18
N LEU A 155 1.50 -1.96 9.44
CA LEU A 155 1.63 -1.94 7.99
C LEU A 155 0.27 -1.93 7.29
N THR A 156 0.09 -0.99 6.37
CA THR A 156 -1.01 -1.01 5.40
C THR A 156 -0.43 -1.36 4.03
N THR A 157 -0.31 -2.63 3.68
CA THR A 157 0.45 -3.04 2.48
C THR A 157 -0.36 -2.83 1.21
N TYR A 158 0.30 -2.73 0.05
CA TYR A 158 -0.37 -2.56 -1.24
C TYR A 158 0.13 -3.53 -2.31
N SER A 159 -0.64 -3.62 -3.40
CA SER A 159 -0.39 -4.53 -4.53
C SER A 159 -0.21 -6.01 -4.11
N PRO A 160 -1.12 -6.58 -3.27
CA PRO A 160 -1.00 -7.96 -2.81
C PRO A 160 -1.07 -8.99 -3.93
N LEU A 161 -1.68 -8.61 -5.07
CA LEU A 161 -1.84 -9.47 -6.24
C LEU A 161 -0.81 -9.20 -7.34
N ALA A 162 0.25 -8.42 -7.06
CA ALA A 162 1.23 -7.99 -8.05
C ALA A 162 0.57 -7.49 -9.35
N PHE A 163 -0.32 -6.50 -9.21
CA PHE A 163 -1.09 -5.92 -10.33
C PHE A 163 -1.97 -6.94 -11.12
N GLY A 164 -2.26 -8.08 -10.50
CA GLY A 164 -3.07 -9.16 -11.05
C GLY A 164 -2.26 -10.38 -11.50
N ILE A 165 -0.93 -10.37 -11.40
CA ILE A 165 -0.09 -11.51 -11.77
C ILE A 165 -0.45 -12.74 -10.93
N LEU A 166 -0.55 -12.57 -9.62
CA LEU A 166 -0.84 -13.64 -8.65
C LEU A 166 -2.28 -14.17 -8.68
N THR A 167 -3.07 -13.81 -9.71
CA THR A 167 -4.41 -14.36 -9.91
C THR A 167 -4.43 -15.53 -10.89
N GLY A 168 -3.29 -15.87 -11.51
CA GLY A 168 -3.21 -16.88 -12.58
C GLY A 168 -3.74 -16.41 -13.94
N LYS A 169 -4.36 -15.22 -14.03
CA LYS A 169 -5.02 -14.75 -15.27
C LYS A 169 -4.09 -14.64 -16.49
N TYR A 170 -2.77 -14.58 -16.29
CA TYR A 170 -1.78 -14.47 -17.35
C TYR A 170 -1.08 -15.80 -17.70
N ASN A 171 -1.41 -16.90 -17.02
CA ASN A 171 -0.77 -18.22 -17.20
C ASN A 171 -0.91 -18.75 -18.64
N GLN A 172 -1.96 -18.33 -19.36
CA GLN A 172 -2.25 -18.72 -20.74
C GLN A 172 -2.15 -17.55 -21.74
N GLY A 173 -1.35 -16.55 -21.40
CA GLY A 173 -1.18 -15.32 -22.19
C GLY A 173 -2.01 -14.15 -21.67
N ILE A 174 -1.96 -13.02 -22.39
CA ILE A 174 -2.52 -11.74 -21.92
C ILE A 174 -4.00 -11.60 -22.30
N PRO A 175 -4.95 -11.55 -21.33
CA PRO A 175 -6.35 -11.33 -21.65
C PRO A 175 -6.60 -9.91 -22.18
N LYS A 176 -7.50 -9.75 -23.16
CA LYS A 176 -7.79 -8.45 -23.81
C LYS A 176 -8.24 -7.33 -22.85
N ASN A 177 -8.97 -7.68 -21.79
CA ASN A 177 -9.49 -6.72 -20.80
C ASN A 177 -8.63 -6.67 -19.53
N SER A 178 -7.39 -7.13 -19.59
CA SER A 178 -6.45 -7.11 -18.47
C SER A 178 -5.66 -5.81 -18.41
N ARG A 179 -5.04 -5.54 -17.26
CA ARG A 179 -4.16 -4.37 -17.10
C ARG A 179 -2.98 -4.42 -18.06
N ALA A 180 -2.37 -5.59 -18.25
CA ALA A 180 -1.22 -5.75 -19.16
C ALA A 180 -1.57 -5.54 -20.64
N ALA A 181 -2.86 -5.47 -21.00
CA ALA A 181 -3.33 -5.19 -22.35
C ALA A 181 -3.57 -3.68 -22.62
N THR A 182 -3.55 -2.82 -21.59
CA THR A 182 -3.68 -1.37 -21.79
C THR A 182 -2.32 -0.74 -22.08
N GLU A 183 -2.31 0.43 -22.74
CA GLU A 183 -1.07 1.15 -23.05
C GLU A 183 -0.32 1.55 -21.77
N GLU A 184 -1.04 2.04 -20.76
CA GLU A 184 -0.47 2.43 -19.47
C GLU A 184 0.01 1.23 -18.64
N GLY A 185 -0.45 0.02 -18.96
CA GLY A 185 -0.11 -1.22 -18.27
C GLY A 185 0.86 -2.12 -19.01
N ALA A 186 1.33 -1.75 -20.22
CA ALA A 186 2.19 -2.60 -21.03
C ALA A 186 3.51 -2.98 -20.35
N TRP A 187 4.00 -2.14 -19.44
CA TRP A 187 5.19 -2.42 -18.62
C TRP A 187 5.07 -3.70 -17.79
N LEU A 188 3.85 -4.15 -17.46
CA LEU A 188 3.61 -5.40 -16.72
C LEU A 188 4.11 -6.64 -17.44
N GLN A 189 4.18 -6.59 -18.76
CA GLN A 189 4.63 -7.74 -19.56
C GLN A 189 6.09 -8.09 -19.28
N ASN A 190 6.90 -7.12 -18.86
CA ASN A 190 8.30 -7.34 -18.47
C ASN A 190 8.43 -8.22 -17.21
N TYR A 191 7.36 -8.32 -16.42
CA TYR A 191 7.30 -9.11 -15.18
C TYR A 191 6.66 -10.48 -15.38
N LEU A 192 6.13 -10.78 -16.56
CA LEU A 192 5.55 -12.08 -16.92
C LEU A 192 6.64 -13.03 -17.45
N THR A 193 7.71 -13.23 -16.67
CA THR A 193 8.80 -14.13 -17.05
C THR A 193 8.39 -15.60 -16.90
N PRO A 194 9.07 -16.55 -17.57
CA PRO A 194 8.79 -17.97 -17.40
C PRO A 194 8.85 -18.44 -15.94
N GLU A 195 9.80 -17.92 -15.16
CA GLU A 195 9.97 -18.25 -13.74
C GLU A 195 8.76 -17.76 -12.92
N CYS A 196 8.33 -16.51 -13.16
CA CYS A 196 7.15 -15.93 -12.54
C CYS A 196 5.87 -16.71 -12.87
N LEU A 197 5.65 -17.05 -14.14
CA LEU A 197 4.47 -17.82 -14.56
C LEU A 197 4.49 -19.26 -14.03
N THR A 198 5.68 -19.88 -13.92
CA THR A 198 5.83 -21.21 -13.32
C THR A 198 5.45 -21.17 -11.84
N LEU A 199 5.99 -20.21 -11.09
CA LEU A 199 5.64 -20.00 -9.68
C LEU A 199 4.12 -19.79 -9.49
N VAL A 200 3.51 -18.92 -10.30
CA VAL A 200 2.06 -18.69 -10.23
C VAL A 200 1.26 -19.96 -10.53
N GLY A 201 1.76 -20.83 -11.43
CA GLY A 201 1.16 -22.13 -11.70
C GLY A 201 1.24 -23.09 -10.50
N GLU A 202 2.38 -23.17 -9.82
CA GLU A 202 2.53 -23.99 -8.60
C GLU A 202 1.64 -23.46 -7.46
N LEU A 203 1.58 -22.14 -7.27
CA LEU A 203 0.67 -21.51 -6.31
C LEU A 203 -0.80 -21.78 -6.62
N GLU A 204 -1.17 -21.91 -7.90
CA GLU A 204 -2.52 -22.28 -8.31
C GLU A 204 -2.87 -23.72 -7.90
N LEU A 205 -1.91 -24.65 -7.91
CA LEU A 205 -2.12 -26.01 -7.40
C LEU A 205 -2.40 -26.01 -5.90
N ILE A 206 -1.58 -25.30 -5.11
CA ILE A 206 -1.78 -25.16 -3.65
C ILE A 206 -3.14 -24.53 -3.34
N ALA A 207 -3.51 -23.47 -4.07
CA ALA A 207 -4.80 -22.81 -3.89
C ALA A 207 -5.98 -23.77 -4.14
N ASN A 208 -5.88 -24.59 -5.20
CA ASN A 208 -6.90 -25.58 -5.53
C ASN A 208 -7.05 -26.66 -4.46
N GLU A 209 -5.95 -27.14 -3.88
CA GLU A 209 -5.97 -28.12 -2.78
C GLU A 209 -6.67 -27.56 -1.54
N LEU A 210 -6.50 -26.27 -1.27
CA LEU A 210 -7.16 -25.55 -0.17
C LEU A 210 -8.60 -25.13 -0.47
N GLY A 211 -9.06 -25.31 -1.72
CA GLY A 211 -10.38 -24.88 -2.15
C GLY A 211 -10.57 -23.36 -2.20
N VAL A 212 -9.48 -22.60 -2.40
CA VAL A 212 -9.48 -21.13 -2.52
C VAL A 212 -8.96 -20.69 -3.87
N THR A 213 -9.18 -19.42 -4.26
CA THR A 213 -8.59 -18.89 -5.49
C THR A 213 -7.12 -18.50 -5.27
N PRO A 214 -6.29 -18.43 -6.34
CA PRO A 214 -4.92 -17.91 -6.22
C PRO A 214 -4.85 -16.50 -5.64
N ALA A 215 -5.85 -15.66 -5.95
CA ALA A 215 -5.94 -14.32 -5.38
C ALA A 215 -6.18 -14.35 -3.86
N GLN A 216 -7.07 -15.25 -3.40
CA GLN A 216 -7.33 -15.44 -1.98
C GLN A 216 -6.09 -15.98 -1.26
N LEU A 217 -5.40 -16.97 -1.83
CA LEU A 217 -4.15 -17.49 -1.30
C LEU A 217 -3.10 -16.38 -1.14
N ALA A 218 -2.88 -15.58 -2.18
CA ALA A 218 -1.88 -14.51 -2.16
C ALA A 218 -2.18 -13.42 -1.11
N ILE A 219 -3.45 -13.01 -0.98
CA ILE A 219 -3.85 -12.03 0.04
C ILE A 219 -3.78 -12.63 1.45
N ALA A 220 -4.23 -13.87 1.63
CA ALA A 220 -4.17 -14.59 2.89
C ALA A 220 -2.72 -14.75 3.39
N TRP A 221 -1.81 -15.07 2.48
CA TRP A 221 -0.38 -15.17 2.78
C TRP A 221 0.18 -13.84 3.31
N VAL A 222 -0.23 -12.71 2.74
CA VAL A 222 0.17 -11.38 3.25
C VAL A 222 -0.40 -11.13 4.66
N LEU A 223 -1.67 -11.51 4.89
CA LEU A 223 -2.36 -11.31 6.17
C LEU A 223 -1.82 -12.18 7.32
N ARG A 224 -1.00 -13.19 7.03
CA ARG A 224 -0.42 -14.08 8.07
C ARG A 224 0.39 -13.33 9.13
N HIS A 225 1.00 -12.20 8.75
CA HIS A 225 1.78 -11.37 9.66
C HIS A 225 0.87 -10.45 10.46
N LYS A 226 0.80 -10.63 11.78
CA LYS A 226 0.01 -9.76 12.69
C LYS A 226 0.39 -8.27 12.64
N THR A 227 1.59 -7.95 12.18
CA THR A 227 2.07 -6.57 11.98
C THR A 227 1.42 -5.90 10.75
N VAL A 228 0.96 -6.70 9.78
CA VAL A 228 0.13 -6.24 8.67
C VAL A 228 -1.27 -5.96 9.21
N SER A 229 -1.56 -4.67 9.39
CA SER A 229 -2.84 -4.20 9.94
C SER A 229 -3.95 -4.16 8.89
N SER A 230 -3.58 -3.97 7.62
CA SER A 230 -4.53 -3.97 6.50
C SER A 230 -3.81 -4.28 5.18
N VAL A 231 -4.52 -4.88 4.25
CA VAL A 231 -4.06 -5.13 2.88
C VAL A 231 -4.92 -4.34 1.90
N ILE A 232 -4.29 -3.45 1.12
CA ILE A 232 -4.95 -2.63 0.12
C ILE A 232 -4.91 -3.38 -1.21
N PHE A 233 -6.08 -3.86 -1.65
CA PHE A 233 -6.24 -4.46 -2.98
C PHE A 233 -7.10 -3.58 -3.88
N GLY A 234 -6.87 -3.69 -5.20
CA GLY A 234 -7.70 -3.07 -6.22
C GLY A 234 -8.58 -4.11 -6.91
N ALA A 235 -9.79 -3.72 -7.27
CA ALA A 235 -10.73 -4.52 -8.06
C ALA A 235 -11.32 -3.65 -9.17
N THR A 236 -11.47 -4.21 -10.37
CA THR A 236 -12.11 -3.50 -11.52
C THR A 236 -13.55 -3.93 -11.74
N ASN A 237 -14.04 -4.92 -11.01
CA ASN A 237 -15.43 -5.36 -11.02
C ASN A 237 -15.83 -5.95 -9.65
N LEU A 238 -17.13 -6.16 -9.46
CA LEU A 238 -17.69 -6.66 -8.19
C LEU A 238 -17.26 -8.10 -7.86
N ASN A 239 -17.07 -8.97 -8.86
CA ASN A 239 -16.65 -10.35 -8.60
C ASN A 239 -15.25 -10.38 -7.96
N GLN A 240 -14.31 -9.60 -8.50
CA GLN A 240 -12.98 -9.45 -7.91
C GLN A 240 -13.04 -8.86 -6.50
N LEU A 241 -13.93 -7.88 -6.26
CA LEU A 241 -14.11 -7.29 -4.93
C LEU A 241 -14.55 -8.35 -3.92
N PHE A 242 -15.60 -9.10 -4.22
CA PHE A 242 -16.12 -10.13 -3.31
C PHE A 242 -15.17 -11.31 -3.14
N GLU A 243 -14.49 -11.73 -4.22
CA GLU A 243 -13.46 -12.77 -4.15
C GLU A 243 -12.32 -12.38 -3.20
N ASN A 244 -11.78 -11.16 -3.36
CA ASN A 244 -10.67 -10.67 -2.55
C ASN A 244 -11.07 -10.41 -1.09
N LEU A 245 -12.32 -9.99 -0.82
CA LEU A 245 -12.81 -9.80 0.55
C LEU A 245 -12.83 -11.11 1.35
N ALA A 246 -13.12 -12.23 0.68
CA ALA A 246 -13.14 -13.54 1.31
C ALA A 246 -11.73 -14.11 1.62
N ALA A 247 -10.67 -13.42 1.20
CA ALA A 247 -9.29 -13.88 1.46
C ALA A 247 -8.93 -13.85 2.95
N ALA A 248 -9.57 -13.01 3.75
CA ALA A 248 -9.31 -12.95 5.19
C ALA A 248 -9.70 -14.26 5.89
N GLU A 249 -10.74 -14.95 5.44
CA GLU A 249 -11.12 -16.27 5.97
C GLU A 249 -10.11 -17.35 5.57
N ALA A 250 -9.46 -17.22 4.40
CA ALA A 250 -8.46 -18.17 3.91
C ALA A 250 -7.15 -18.15 4.70
N ALA A 251 -6.83 -17.07 5.43
CA ALA A 251 -5.63 -17.00 6.26
C ALA A 251 -5.58 -18.09 7.35
N ALA A 252 -6.73 -18.56 7.82
CA ALA A 252 -6.81 -19.64 8.80
C ALA A 252 -6.51 -21.03 8.20
N LEU A 253 -6.49 -21.16 6.88
CA LEU A 253 -6.20 -22.42 6.17
C LEU A 253 -4.70 -22.64 5.92
N LEU A 254 -3.88 -21.60 6.09
CA LEU A 254 -2.43 -21.68 5.87
C LEU A 254 -1.76 -22.31 7.10
N SER A 255 -1.63 -23.63 7.09
CA SER A 255 -0.82 -24.36 8.07
C SER A 255 0.67 -24.02 7.91
N ASP A 256 1.46 -24.34 8.94
CA ASP A 256 2.92 -24.16 8.87
C ASP A 256 3.53 -24.93 7.68
N GLU A 257 3.06 -26.14 7.39
CA GLU A 257 3.49 -26.95 6.24
C GLU A 257 3.21 -26.24 4.89
N ILE A 258 2.01 -25.68 4.71
CA ILE A 258 1.66 -24.93 3.49
C ILE A 258 2.51 -23.67 3.36
N LEU A 259 2.80 -23.00 4.48
CA LEU A 259 3.63 -21.81 4.48
C LEU A 259 5.08 -22.16 4.11
N GLU A 260 5.62 -23.26 4.63
CA GLU A 260 6.94 -23.78 4.25
C GLU A 260 7.00 -24.09 2.75
N ASP A 261 6.00 -24.80 2.19
CA ASP A 261 5.93 -25.08 0.76
C ASP A 261 5.93 -23.79 -0.09
N ILE A 262 5.13 -22.80 0.31
CA ILE A 262 5.09 -21.50 -0.37
C ILE A 262 6.44 -20.77 -0.25
N GLU A 263 7.09 -20.82 0.91
CA GLU A 263 8.40 -20.18 1.14
C GLU A 263 9.49 -20.81 0.25
N GLU A 264 9.53 -22.14 0.15
CA GLU A 264 10.46 -22.83 -0.76
C GLU A 264 10.23 -22.44 -2.23
N LEU A 265 8.97 -22.30 -2.65
CA LEU A 265 8.62 -21.90 -4.02
C LEU A 265 9.08 -20.47 -4.34
N ILE A 266 8.88 -19.51 -3.42
CA ILE A 266 9.21 -18.10 -3.68
C ILE A 266 10.70 -17.80 -3.50
N GLU A 267 11.45 -18.57 -2.71
CA GLU A 267 12.90 -18.41 -2.57
C GLU A 267 13.63 -18.55 -3.92
N GLY A 268 13.14 -19.43 -4.79
CA GLY A 268 13.67 -19.68 -6.14
C GLY A 268 13.42 -18.55 -7.15
N VAL A 269 12.63 -17.53 -6.81
CA VAL A 269 12.22 -16.46 -7.74
C VAL A 269 12.75 -15.09 -7.28
N PRO A 270 13.41 -14.32 -8.16
CA PRO A 270 13.81 -12.95 -7.84
C PRO A 270 12.60 -12.04 -7.56
N ASP A 271 12.76 -11.12 -6.61
CA ASP A 271 11.75 -10.08 -6.35
C ASP A 271 11.65 -9.16 -7.58
N ILE A 272 10.42 -8.72 -7.89
CA ILE A 272 10.09 -7.85 -9.03
C ILE A 272 9.60 -6.47 -8.64
#